data_AF-A0A529NHA0-F1
#
_entry.id   AF-A0A529NHA0-F1
#
_cell.length_a   1.000
_cell.length_b   1.000
_cell.length_c   1.000
_cell.angle_alpha   90.00
_cell.angle_beta   90.00
_cell.angle_gamma   90.00
#
_symmetry.space_group_name_H-M   'P 1'
#
loop_
_entity.id
_entity.type
_entity.pdbx_description
1 polymer ?
#
loop_
_entity_poly.entity_id
_entity_poly.type
_entity_poly.pdbx_seq_one_letter_code
_entity_poly.pdbx_strand_id
1 'polypeptide(L)' 'KASTEPGYKITYSKAGKDWAVLSGIKDGKIFYERRLFGKDGVIRTVWIEYPQAVKSKYDPLVGAIAGSLEGP' A
#
# COMPACT_ATOMS: atom_id res chain seq x y z
N LYS A 1 14.79 3.01 -0.62
CA LYS A 1 14.98 2.17 -1.83
C LYS A 1 14.01 1.00 -1.74
N ALA A 2 13.41 0.59 -2.87
CA ALA A 2 12.44 -0.52 -2.93
C ALA A 2 13.01 -1.80 -2.27
N SER A 3 12.17 -2.54 -1.54
CA SER A 3 12.54 -3.82 -0.92
C SER A 3 13.05 -4.78 -2.00
N THR A 4 14.24 -5.34 -1.77
CA THR A 4 14.88 -6.36 -2.64
C THR A 4 14.54 -7.77 -2.16
N GLU A 5 13.41 -7.93 -1.48
CA GLU A 5 12.99 -9.22 -0.94
C GLU A 5 12.56 -10.15 -2.10
N PRO A 6 13.05 -11.40 -2.13
CA PRO A 6 12.59 -12.39 -3.11
C PRO A 6 11.07 -12.51 -3.06
N GLY A 7 10.41 -12.52 -4.23
CA GLY A 7 8.95 -12.55 -4.32
C GLY A 7 8.28 -11.18 -4.26
N TYR A 8 9.04 -10.11 -4.04
CA TYR A 8 8.54 -8.74 -3.92
C TYR A 8 8.90 -7.90 -5.15
N LYS A 9 7.89 -7.52 -5.94
CA LYS A 9 8.02 -6.65 -7.12
C LYS A 9 7.15 -5.42 -6.96
N ILE A 10 7.78 -4.29 -6.62
CA ILE A 10 7.10 -2.99 -6.58
C ILE A 10 6.80 -2.54 -8.02
N THR A 11 5.54 -2.25 -8.32
CA THR A 11 5.11 -1.69 -9.62
C THR A 11 4.61 -0.26 -9.50
N TYR A 12 4.33 0.19 -8.27
CA TYR A 12 3.91 1.54 -7.97
C TYR A 12 4.56 2.01 -6.67
N SER A 13 5.13 3.22 -6.69
CA SER A 13 5.55 3.90 -5.48
C SER A 13 5.29 5.39 -5.60
N LYS A 14 4.82 6.00 -4.50
CA LYS A 14 4.64 7.43 -4.39
C LYS A 14 4.84 7.85 -2.94
N ALA A 15 5.41 9.02 -2.71
CA ALA A 15 5.57 9.56 -1.37
C ALA A 15 5.29 11.07 -1.34
N GLY A 16 4.91 11.55 -0.17
CA GLY A 16 4.75 12.95 0.16
C GLY A 16 5.48 13.28 1.46
N LYS A 17 5.17 14.45 2.03
CA LYS A 17 5.83 14.97 3.25
C LYS A 17 5.67 14.04 4.45
N ASP A 18 4.48 13.48 4.62
CA ASP A 18 4.00 12.77 5.80
C ASP A 18 3.25 11.48 5.41
N TRP A 19 3.47 10.98 4.19
CA TRP A 19 2.87 9.74 3.74
C TRP A 19 3.70 9.05 2.67
N ALA A 20 3.51 7.74 2.54
CA ALA A 20 4.06 6.93 1.46
C ALA A 20 3.06 5.86 1.02
N VAL A 21 3.08 5.53 -0.27
CA VAL A 21 2.32 4.44 -0.87
C VAL A 21 3.28 3.55 -1.64
N LEU A 22 3.16 2.24 -1.43
CA LEU A 22 3.79 1.19 -2.23
C LEU A 22 2.71 0.22 -2.71
N SER A 23 2.81 -0.25 -3.94
CA SER A 23 1.99 -1.34 -4.44
C SER A 23 2.74 -2.15 -5.47
N GLY A 24 2.37 -3.41 -5.61
CA GLY A 24 3.03 -4.33 -6.49
C GLY A 24 2.58 -5.75 -6.29
N ILE A 25 3.46 -6.68 -6.66
CA ILE A 25 3.24 -8.11 -6.50
C ILE A 25 4.12 -8.64 -5.36
N LYS A 26 3.51 -9.36 -4.44
CA LYS A 26 4.16 -10.09 -3.36
C LYS A 26 3.67 -11.53 -3.41
N ASP A 27 4.57 -12.49 -3.62
CA ASP A 27 4.26 -13.93 -3.60
C ASP A 27 3.05 -14.30 -4.51
N GLY A 28 3.01 -13.70 -5.70
CA GLY A 28 1.93 -13.92 -6.67
C GLY A 28 0.61 -13.19 -6.38
N LYS A 29 0.51 -12.44 -5.28
CA LYS A 29 -0.64 -11.60 -4.94
C LYS A 29 -0.34 -10.12 -5.16
N ILE A 30 -1.38 -9.33 -5.32
CA ILE A 30 -1.25 -7.87 -5.32
C ILE A 30 -1.18 -7.42 -3.86
N PHE A 31 -0.23 -6.55 -3.55
CA PHE A 31 -0.21 -5.80 -2.30
C PHE A 31 -0.39 -4.31 -2.56
N TYR A 32 -1.01 -3.63 -1.61
CA TYR A 32 -1.08 -2.18 -1.53
C TYR A 32 -0.85 -1.77 -0.08
N GLU A 33 0.06 -0.83 0.11
CA GLU A 33 0.44 -0.30 1.41
C GLU A 33 0.39 1.22 1.37
N ARG A 34 -0.38 1.84 2.27
CA ARG A 34 -0.34 3.28 2.53
C ARG A 34 0.06 3.51 3.97
N ARG A 35 1.10 4.33 4.18
CA ARG A 35 1.57 4.76 5.50
C ARG A 35 1.38 6.26 5.67
N LEU A 36 0.94 6.69 6.85
CA LEU A 36 0.95 8.07 7.31
C LEU A 36 1.95 8.21 8.46
N PHE A 37 2.72 9.30 8.45
CA PHE A 37 3.74 9.63 9.41
C PHE A 37 3.28 10.84 10.24
N GLY A 38 2.59 10.58 11.35
CA GLY A 38 2.11 11.64 12.24
C GLY A 38 3.23 12.29 13.04
N LYS A 39 3.00 13.52 13.54
CA LYS A 39 3.90 14.20 14.48
C LYS A 39 3.88 13.61 15.90
N ASP A 40 2.88 12.78 16.18
CA ASP A 40 2.71 12.03 17.42
C ASP A 40 3.63 10.81 17.53
N GLY A 41 4.51 10.59 16.54
CA GLY A 41 5.43 9.47 16.51
C GLY A 41 4.77 8.14 16.12
N VAL A 42 3.50 8.15 15.71
CA VAL A 42 2.77 6.94 15.32
C VAL A 42 2.72 6.81 13.80
N ILE A 43 3.17 5.65 13.30
CA ILE A 43 3.01 5.28 11.88
C ILE A 43 1.69 4.53 11.72
N ARG A 44 0.77 5.10 10.95
CA ARG A 44 -0.53 4.49 10.64
C ARG A 44 -0.45 3.83 9.29
N THR A 45 -0.82 2.56 9.20
CA THR A 45 -0.67 1.78 7.97
C THR A 45 -1.97 1.09 7.60
N VAL A 46 -2.37 1.23 6.34
CA VAL A 46 -3.32 0.32 5.70
C VAL A 46 -2.53 -0.62 4.80
N TRP A 47 -2.67 -1.91 5.06
CA TRP A 47 -2.10 -2.98 4.25
C TRP A 47 -3.22 -3.83 3.68
N ILE A 48 -3.25 -4.01 2.36
CA ILE A 48 -4.25 -4.80 1.66
C ILE A 48 -3.52 -5.77 0.72
N GLU A 49 -3.91 -7.04 0.75
CA GLU A 49 -3.37 -8.09 -0.09
C GLU A 49 -4.50 -8.93 -0.70
N TYR A 50 -4.43 -9.21 -2.00
CA TYR A 50 -5.45 -10.00 -2.69
C TYR A 50 -4.90 -10.73 -3.92
N PRO A 51 -5.52 -11.85 -4.35
CA PRO A 51 -5.08 -12.57 -5.54
C PRO A 51 -5.17 -11.72 -6.82
N GLN A 52 -4.21 -11.87 -7.73
CA GLN A 52 -4.24 -11.20 -9.04
C GLN A 52 -5.51 -11.53 -9.85
N ALA A 53 -6.04 -12.75 -9.70
CA ALA A 53 -7.24 -13.21 -10.41
C ALA A 53 -8.49 -12.36 -10.12
N VAL A 54 -8.52 -11.63 -9.00
CA VAL A 54 -9.66 -10.80 -8.58
C VAL A 54 -9.34 -9.30 -8.63
N LYS A 55 -8.29 -8.91 -9.37
CA LYS A 55 -7.81 -7.53 -9.49
C LYS A 55 -8.93 -6.54 -9.85
N SER A 56 -9.71 -6.84 -10.88
CA SER A 56 -10.80 -5.97 -11.34
C SER A 56 -11.86 -5.70 -10.28
N LYS A 57 -12.06 -6.64 -9.34
CA LYS A 57 -13.02 -6.50 -8.24
C LYS A 57 -12.48 -5.65 -7.09
N TYR A 58 -11.20 -5.83 -6.72
CA TYR A 58 -10.65 -5.22 -5.51
C TYR A 58 -9.92 -3.89 -5.75
N ASP A 59 -9.32 -3.68 -6.92
CA ASP A 59 -8.60 -2.42 -7.22
C ASP A 59 -9.43 -1.16 -6.95
N PRO A 60 -10.72 -1.07 -7.35
CA PRO A 60 -11.53 0.11 -7.06
C PRO A 60 -11.78 0.32 -5.55
N LEU A 61 -11.82 -0.76 -4.76
CA LEU A 61 -12.08 -0.71 -3.32
C LEU A 61 -10.82 -0.29 -2.54
N VAL A 62 -9.65 -0.72 -2.98
CA VAL A 62 -8.36 -0.41 -2.36
C VAL A 62 -8.17 1.10 -2.23
N GLY A 63 -8.46 1.85 -3.30
CA GLY A 63 -8.35 3.30 -3.29
C GLY A 63 -9.26 3.96 -2.25
N ALA A 64 -10.51 3.49 -2.13
CA ALA A 64 -11.46 4.02 -1.14
C ALA A 64 -11.04 3.69 0.30
N ILE A 65 -10.66 2.44 0.58
CA ILE A 65 -10.23 1.99 1.91
C ILE A 65 -8.94 2.69 2.35
N ALA A 66 -7.95 2.77 1.46
CA ALA A 66 -6.72 3.49 1.75
C ALA A 66 -6.99 4.99 1.90
N GLY A 67 -7.90 5.54 1.09
CA GLY A 67 -8.34 6.93 1.11
C GLY A 67 -8.91 7.37 2.46
N SER A 68 -9.70 6.51 3.10
CA SER A 68 -10.34 6.78 4.39
C SER A 68 -9.40 6.72 5.59
N LEU A 69 -8.12 6.36 5.41
CA LEU A 69 -7.13 6.47 6.47
C LEU A 69 -6.75 7.95 6.65
N GLU A 70 -7.15 8.52 7.77
CA GLU A 70 -6.81 9.87 8.21
C GLU A 70 -5.89 9.83 9.43
N GLY A 71 -4.92 10.75 9.46
CA GLY A 71 -4.12 11.04 10.64
C GLY A 71 -4.77 12.13 11.48
N PRO A 72 -4.46 12.22 12.78
CA PRO A 72 -4.87 13.35 13.62
C PRO A 72 -4.24 14.68 13.17
#